data_AF-A0AAU1CDK1-F1
#
_entry.id   AF-A0AAU1CDK1-F1
#
_cell.length_a   1.000
_cell.length_b   1.000
_cell.length_c   1.000
_cell.angle_alpha   90.00
_cell.angle_beta   90.00
_cell.angle_gamma   90.00
#
_symmetry.space_group_name_H-M   'P 1'
#
loop_
_entity.id
_entity.type
_entity.pdbx_description
1 polymer ?
#
loop_
_entity_poly.entity_id
_entity_poly.type
_entity_poly.pdbx_seq_one_letter_code
_entity_poly.pdbx_strand_id
1 'polypeptide(L)'
;MTAAQLAGTWSDGHGGTLRLAADGSARAEGLTDHESAYEDKADARSARYRCTGTGRWVYEPGDSTTWGQHLKLAIDGCEFHDFAIASDDAGWSIGGTPDHPKLNRQYGDLDAPEWYTLTR
;
A
#
# COMPACT_ATOMS: atom_id res chain seq x y z
N MET A 1 0.02 0.09 16.14
CA MET A 1 0.15 -1.14 15.34
C MET A 1 1.51 -1.77 15.59
N THR A 2 1.73 -3.02 15.20
CA THR A 2 3.05 -3.68 15.19
C THR A 2 3.25 -4.41 13.86
N ALA A 3 4.49 -4.72 13.48
CA ALA A 3 4.78 -5.50 12.28
C ALA A 3 4.04 -6.85 12.28
N ALA A 4 3.99 -7.54 13.43
CA ALA A 4 3.26 -8.81 13.54
C ALA A 4 1.75 -8.65 13.27
N GLN A 5 1.15 -7.54 13.70
CA GLN A 5 -0.27 -7.25 13.43
C GLN A 5 -0.52 -6.89 11.96
N LEU A 6 0.49 -6.37 11.24
CA LEU A 6 0.42 -6.08 9.80
C LEU A 6 0.62 -7.31 8.93
N ALA A 7 1.19 -8.41 9.42
CA ALA A 7 1.36 -9.64 8.64
C ALA A 7 0.02 -10.37 8.43
N GLY A 8 -0.24 -10.90 7.24
CA GLY A 8 -1.51 -11.50 6.81
C GLY A 8 -1.98 -11.03 5.43
N THR A 9 -3.24 -11.29 5.08
CA THR A 9 -3.82 -10.92 3.77
C THR A 9 -4.68 -9.68 3.89
N TRP A 10 -4.49 -8.73 2.98
CA TRP A 10 -5.31 -7.54 2.80
C TRP A 10 -6.04 -7.60 1.45
N SER A 11 -7.21 -6.98 1.36
CA SER A 11 -7.99 -6.88 0.12
C SER A 11 -8.37 -5.43 -0.18
N ASP A 12 -8.42 -5.10 -1.47
CA ASP A 12 -8.97 -3.84 -1.98
C ASP A 12 -10.51 -3.85 -2.13
N GLY A 13 -11.18 -4.98 -1.84
CA GLY A 13 -12.62 -5.15 -2.06
C GLY A 13 -13.05 -5.31 -3.53
N HIS A 14 -12.10 -5.30 -4.46
CA HIS A 14 -12.30 -5.34 -5.91
C HIS A 14 -11.57 -6.51 -6.59
N GLY A 15 -11.13 -7.50 -5.81
CA GLY A 15 -10.46 -8.71 -6.27
C GLY A 15 -8.93 -8.65 -6.21
N GLY A 16 -8.35 -7.50 -5.85
CA GLY A 16 -6.94 -7.35 -5.56
C GLY A 16 -6.60 -7.78 -4.12
N THR A 17 -5.46 -8.43 -3.94
CA THR A 17 -4.97 -8.82 -2.61
C THR A 17 -3.49 -8.55 -2.40
N LEU A 18 -3.14 -8.22 -1.16
CA LEU A 18 -1.76 -8.06 -0.70
C LEU A 18 -1.51 -9.02 0.47
N ARG A 19 -0.60 -9.98 0.29
CA ARG A 19 -0.14 -10.84 1.38
C ARG A 19 1.18 -10.32 1.91
N LEU A 20 1.22 -10.00 3.20
CA LEU A 20 2.40 -9.59 3.94
C LEU A 20 2.83 -10.73 4.87
N ALA A 21 4.01 -11.29 4.66
CA ALA A 21 4.53 -12.33 5.55
C ALA A 21 5.33 -11.70 6.70
N ALA A 22 5.39 -12.40 7.83
CA ALA A 22 6.08 -11.93 9.03
C ALA A 22 7.61 -11.77 8.83
N ASP A 23 8.18 -12.40 7.81
CA ASP A 23 9.60 -12.29 7.44
C ASP A 23 9.93 -11.06 6.59
N GLY A 24 8.95 -10.19 6.32
CA GLY A 24 9.12 -9.01 5.48
C GLY A 24 8.90 -9.27 3.98
N SER A 25 8.59 -10.50 3.55
CA SER A 25 8.20 -10.76 2.16
C SER A 25 6.76 -10.33 1.88
N ALA A 26 6.50 -9.86 0.66
CA ALA A 26 5.20 -9.42 0.20
C ALA A 26 4.82 -10.06 -1.14
N ARG A 27 3.52 -10.30 -1.35
CA ARG A 27 2.97 -10.76 -2.63
C ARG A 27 1.69 -10.01 -2.95
N ALA A 28 1.66 -9.39 -4.12
CA ALA A 28 0.46 -8.77 -4.69
C ALA A 28 -0.17 -9.70 -5.72
N GLU A 29 -1.49 -9.76 -5.73
CA GLU A 29 -2.28 -10.39 -6.78
C GLU A 29 -3.38 -9.43 -7.21
N GLY A 30 -3.27 -8.91 -8.43
CA GLY A 30 -4.26 -8.00 -9.02
C GLY A 30 -4.51 -6.69 -8.26
N LEU A 31 -3.53 -6.17 -7.51
CA LEU A 31 -3.68 -4.87 -6.85
C LEU A 31 -3.76 -3.76 -7.89
N THR A 32 -4.60 -2.76 -7.65
CA THR A 32 -4.65 -1.56 -8.50
C THR A 32 -3.37 -0.73 -8.33
N ASP A 33 -2.71 -0.47 -9.44
CA ASP A 33 -1.54 0.39 -9.55
C ASP A 33 -1.96 1.78 -10.03
N HIS A 34 -2.35 2.62 -9.08
CA HIS A 34 -2.80 3.98 -9.37
C HIS A 34 -1.67 4.89 -9.88
N GLU A 35 -0.41 4.58 -9.57
CA GLU A 35 0.74 5.36 -10.04
C GLU A 35 0.91 5.20 -11.55
N SER A 36 0.91 3.94 -12.03
CA SER A 36 0.99 3.66 -13.47
C SER A 36 -0.18 4.24 -14.25
N ALA A 37 -1.37 4.25 -13.65
CA ALA A 37 -2.54 4.89 -14.26
C ALA A 37 -2.38 6.41 -14.37
N TYR A 38 -1.71 7.04 -13.39
CA TYR A 38 -1.50 8.47 -13.37
C TYR A 38 -0.54 8.92 -14.47
N GLU A 39 0.56 8.20 -14.71
CA GLU A 39 1.49 8.50 -15.81
C GLU A 39 0.78 8.52 -17.17
N ASP A 40 -0.16 7.60 -17.38
CA ASP A 40 -0.96 7.48 -18.59
C ASP A 40 -2.22 8.37 -18.63
N LYS A 41 -2.51 9.13 -17.57
CA LYS A 41 -3.77 9.89 -17.36
C LYS A 41 -5.03 9.05 -17.58
N ALA A 42 -5.01 7.82 -17.10
CA ALA A 42 -6.02 6.82 -17.36
C ALA A 42 -6.88 6.49 -16.14
N ASP A 43 -8.01 5.81 -16.38
CA ASP A 43 -8.79 5.23 -15.30
C ASP A 43 -8.02 4.08 -14.64
N ALA A 44 -7.61 4.30 -13.39
CA ALA A 44 -6.89 3.34 -12.58
C ALA A 44 -7.71 2.06 -12.30
N ARG A 45 -9.04 2.07 -12.47
CA ARG A 45 -9.88 0.88 -12.29
C ARG A 45 -9.73 -0.14 -13.43
N SER A 46 -9.04 0.21 -14.51
CA SER A 46 -8.84 -0.67 -15.66
C SER A 46 -7.98 -1.90 -15.32
N ALA A 47 -8.30 -3.04 -15.92
CA ALA A 47 -7.56 -4.30 -15.74
C ALA A 47 -6.07 -4.20 -16.13
N ARG A 48 -5.71 -3.23 -16.99
CA ARG A 48 -4.31 -3.00 -17.40
C ARG A 48 -3.42 -2.43 -16.29
N TYR A 49 -4.02 -1.81 -15.27
CA TYR A 49 -3.33 -1.26 -14.10
C TYR A 49 -3.48 -2.18 -12.89
N ARG A 50 -3.64 -3.48 -13.13
CA ARG A 50 -3.64 -4.50 -12.08
C ARG A 50 -2.29 -5.17 -12.06
N CYS A 51 -1.54 -4.97 -10.98
CA CYS A 51 -0.22 -5.54 -10.83
C CYS A 51 -0.24 -6.83 -10.01
N THR A 52 0.63 -7.77 -10.38
CA THR A 52 0.82 -9.06 -9.68
C THR A 52 2.31 -9.33 -9.60
N GLY A 53 2.80 -9.60 -8.40
CA GLY A 53 4.24 -9.69 -8.19
C GLY A 53 4.61 -10.12 -6.78
N THR A 54 5.90 -10.15 -6.53
CA THR A 54 6.49 -10.40 -5.21
C THR A 54 7.44 -9.28 -4.86
N GLY A 55 7.70 -9.10 -3.57
CA GLY A 55 8.69 -8.14 -3.13
C GLY A 55 8.80 -8.11 -1.62
N ARG A 56 8.98 -6.92 -1.05
CA ARG A 56 9.28 -6.73 0.37
C ARG A 56 8.45 -5.61 0.98
N TRP A 57 8.25 -5.71 2.29
CA TRP A 57 7.60 -4.68 3.07
C TRP A 57 8.32 -4.44 4.39
N VAL A 58 8.19 -3.23 4.92
CA VAL A 58 8.71 -2.83 6.23
C VAL A 58 7.65 -1.98 6.94
N TYR A 59 7.49 -2.22 8.24
CA TYR A 59 6.70 -1.35 9.12
C TYR A 59 7.58 -0.22 9.66
N GLU A 60 7.13 1.00 9.49
CA GLU A 60 7.75 2.20 10.06
C GLU A 60 6.80 2.76 11.13
N PRO A 61 7.18 2.68 12.42
CA PRO A 61 6.28 3.06 13.52
C PRO A 61 6.05 4.57 13.67
N GLY A 62 6.86 5.40 13.00
CA GLY A 62 6.83 6.86 13.11
C GLY A 62 7.23 7.40 14.48
N ASP A 63 7.21 8.73 14.60
CA ASP A 63 7.57 9.45 15.81
C ASP A 63 6.39 9.49 16.80
N SER A 64 6.27 8.48 17.65
CA SER A 64 5.42 8.40 18.87
C SER A 64 3.90 8.62 18.74
N THR A 65 3.39 9.09 17.60
CA THR A 65 1.98 9.33 17.33
C THR A 65 1.41 8.26 16.41
N THR A 66 0.10 8.00 16.52
CA THR A 66 -0.59 7.03 15.66
C THR A 66 -0.62 7.42 14.18
N TRP A 67 -0.33 8.68 13.86
CA TRP A 67 -0.45 9.24 12.51
C TRP A 67 0.81 9.12 11.66
N GLY A 68 1.98 8.85 12.26
CA GLY A 68 3.24 8.63 11.54
C GLY A 68 3.53 7.16 11.21
N GLN A 69 2.56 6.26 11.44
CA GLN A 69 2.74 4.82 11.20
C GLN A 69 2.56 4.50 9.72
N HIS A 70 3.63 4.05 9.08
CA HIS A 70 3.67 3.75 7.65
C HIS A 70 4.07 2.29 7.38
N LEU A 71 3.67 1.79 6.23
CA LEU A 71 4.17 0.58 5.63
C LEU A 71 4.85 0.95 4.31
N LYS A 72 6.16 0.68 4.21
CA LYS A 72 6.88 0.76 2.94
C LYS A 72 6.72 -0.53 2.18
N LEU A 73 6.33 -0.45 0.92
CA LEU A 73 6.12 -1.58 0.04
C LEU A 73 6.93 -1.41 -1.25
N ALA A 74 7.57 -2.50 -1.68
CA ALA A 74 8.07 -2.65 -3.04
C ALA A 74 7.63 -4.02 -3.55
N ILE A 75 7.03 -4.03 -4.73
CA ILE A 75 6.61 -5.24 -5.42
C ILE A 75 7.12 -5.16 -6.86
N ASP A 76 7.85 -6.18 -7.30
CA ASP A 76 8.29 -6.26 -8.68
C ASP A 76 7.07 -6.32 -9.61
N GLY A 77 7.02 -5.42 -10.59
CA GLY A 77 5.90 -5.30 -11.52
C GLY A 77 4.74 -4.43 -11.03
N CYS A 78 4.86 -3.77 -9.88
CA CYS A 78 4.03 -2.63 -9.49
C CYS A 78 4.93 -1.39 -9.36
N GLU A 79 4.42 -0.20 -9.70
CA GLU A 79 5.06 1.10 -9.49
C GLU A 79 4.93 1.59 -8.03
N PHE A 80 4.92 0.64 -7.10
CA PHE A 80 5.07 0.88 -5.69
C PHE A 80 6.57 0.92 -5.37
N HIS A 81 7.17 2.11 -5.39
CA HIS A 81 8.60 2.32 -5.18
C HIS A 81 8.88 3.08 -3.88
N ASP A 82 8.19 2.72 -2.80
CA ASP A 82 8.21 3.46 -1.53
C ASP A 82 9.61 3.52 -0.89
N PHE A 83 10.48 2.54 -1.21
CA PHE A 83 11.87 2.49 -0.74
C PHE A 83 12.82 3.42 -1.53
N ALA A 84 12.41 3.92 -2.69
CA ALA A 84 13.19 4.87 -3.49
C ALA A 84 12.93 6.33 -3.08
N ILE A 85 11.86 6.58 -2.31
CA ILE A 85 11.49 7.91 -1.83
C ILE A 85 12.05 8.10 -0.41
N ALA A 86 12.92 9.10 -0.25
CA ALA A 86 13.63 9.36 1.01
C ALA A 86 12.79 10.11 2.07
N SER A 87 11.51 10.41 1.81
CA SER A 87 10.64 11.08 2.77
C SER A 87 10.10 10.08 3.79
N ASP A 88 10.08 10.49 5.06
CA ASP A 88 9.52 9.68 6.16
C ASP A 88 7.99 9.48 6.03
N ASP A 89 7.34 10.32 5.22
CA ASP A 89 5.90 10.22 4.89
C ASP A 89 5.61 9.33 3.67
N ALA A 90 6.63 8.68 3.08
CA ALA A 90 6.44 7.81 1.93
C ALA A 90 5.86 6.45 2.32
N GLY A 91 4.91 5.98 1.52
CA GLY A 91 4.34 4.64 1.60
C GLY A 91 2.87 4.63 2.01
N TRP A 92 2.44 3.50 2.58
CA TRP A 92 1.06 3.26 2.96
C TRP A 92 0.80 3.71 4.39
N SER A 93 -0.11 4.67 4.58
CA SER A 93 -0.55 5.11 5.89
C SER A 93 -1.40 4.05 6.59
N ILE A 94 -1.11 3.79 7.86
CA ILE A 94 -1.86 2.83 8.67
C ILE A 94 -2.92 3.59 9.46
N GLY A 95 -4.19 3.22 9.26
CA GLY A 95 -5.34 3.83 9.94
C GLY A 95 -6.37 2.81 10.41
N GLY A 96 -7.58 3.29 10.68
CA GLY A 96 -8.68 2.47 11.17
C GLY A 96 -8.67 2.29 12.69
N THR A 97 -9.30 1.22 13.16
CA THR A 97 -9.31 0.83 14.58
C THR A 97 -8.43 -0.40 14.79
N PRO A 98 -8.05 -0.74 16.04
CA PRO A 98 -7.33 -1.98 16.31
C PRO A 98 -8.02 -3.24 15.76
N ASP A 99 -9.36 -3.27 15.77
CA ASP A 99 -10.15 -4.40 15.27
C ASP A 99 -10.40 -4.34 13.75
N HIS A 100 -10.33 -3.14 13.16
CA HIS A 100 -10.55 -2.90 11.73
C HIS A 100 -9.46 -2.00 11.16
N PRO A 101 -8.22 -2.51 11.04
CA PRO A 101 -7.12 -1.72 10.54
C PRO A 101 -7.26 -1.49 9.02
N LYS A 102 -6.65 -0.42 8.55
CA LYS A 102 -6.64 -0.02 7.13
C LYS A 102 -5.23 0.32 6.69
N LEU A 103 -4.85 -0.12 5.49
CA LEU A 103 -3.71 0.42 4.76
C LEU A 103 -4.23 1.38 3.71
N ASN A 104 -3.76 2.63 3.72
CA ASN A 104 -4.23 3.66 2.80
C ASN A 104 -3.05 4.22 2.02
N ARG A 105 -3.17 4.27 0.70
CA ARG A 105 -2.21 4.94 -0.17
C ARG A 105 -2.91 6.08 -0.88
N GLN A 106 -2.29 7.25 -0.86
CA GLN A 106 -2.74 8.40 -1.62
C GLN A 106 -2.35 8.22 -3.08
N TYR A 107 -3.19 8.70 -3.99
CA TYR A 107 -2.88 8.78 -5.42
C TYR A 107 -3.62 9.96 -6.07
N GLY A 108 -3.18 10.33 -7.27
CA GLY A 108 -3.80 11.41 -8.04
C GLY A 108 -3.24 12.79 -7.69
N ASP A 109 -4.12 13.78 -7.60
CA ASP A 109 -3.74 15.18 -7.34
C ASP A 109 -3.22 15.34 -5.91
N LEU A 110 -2.04 15.97 -5.73
CA LEU A 110 -1.44 16.17 -4.42
C LEU A 110 -2.22 17.14 -3.52
N ASP A 111 -2.96 18.09 -4.11
CA ASP A 111 -3.76 19.04 -3.36
C ASP A 111 -5.13 18.45 -2.96
N ALA A 112 -5.58 17.39 -3.65
CA ALA A 112 -6.84 16.70 -3.40
C ALA A 112 -6.72 15.19 -3.71
N PRO A 113 -5.93 14.45 -2.93
CA PRO A 113 -5.62 13.06 -3.25
C PRO A 113 -6.85 12.17 -3.07
N GLU A 114 -6.96 11.19 -3.95
CA GLU A 114 -7.82 10.05 -3.72
C GLU A 114 -7.10 9.00 -2.86
N TRP A 115 -7.88 8.06 -2.31
CA TRP A 115 -7.37 7.04 -1.39
C TRP A 115 -7.63 5.64 -1.92
N TYR A 116 -6.55 4.88 -2.04
CA TYR A 116 -6.61 3.44 -2.27
C TYR A 116 -6.46 2.72 -0.93
N THR A 117 -7.52 2.06 -0.49
CA THR A 117 -7.60 1.43 0.84
C THR A 117 -7.62 -0.08 0.73
N LEU A 118 -6.77 -0.74 1.52
CA LEU A 118 -6.85 -2.16 1.79
C LEU A 118 -7.36 -2.43 3.20
N THR A 119 -8.22 -3.42 3.34
CA THR A 119 -8.77 -3.88 4.63
C THR A 119 -8.53 -5.36 4.86
N ARG A 120 -8.82 -5.83 6.08
CA ARG A 120 -8.82 -7.24 6.46
C ARG A 120 -10.18 -7.66 7.01
#